data_AF-A0A5D4HFQ8-F1
#
_entry.id   AF-A0A5D4HFQ8-F1
#
_cell.length_a   1.000
_cell.length_b   1.000
_cell.length_c   1.000
_cell.angle_alpha   90.00
_cell.angle_beta   90.00
_cell.angle_gamma   90.00
#
_symmetry.space_group_name_H-M   'P 1'
#
loop_
_entity.id
_entity.type
_entity.pdbx_description
1 polymer ?
#
loop_
_entity_poly.entity_id
_entity_poly.type
_entity_poly.pdbx_seq_one_letter_code
_entity_poly.pdbx_strand_id
1 'polypeptide(L)'
;MKQHEPDFLALEYVTITKDPRTGLVVAIGGTEQAAGILQHSGGFLSGARTYHRLPHGLPFEQQRLKATTAAHALLAAGHSVHLDPALNMLVTPDGDRDAALRYLGHLAERVAAAETGSQVAEVLTEIAAPANGLLPLTREAVVRAAVAARALEGTSSSDEPDPIDRLLEITHSMSRAAQAILHARNHAARAPQKAPVPPPGTPQPPASRRR
;
A
#
# COMPACT_ATOMS: atom_id res chain seq x y z
N MET A 1 -17.72 -7.06 42.43
CA MET A 1 -17.50 -8.10 41.40
C MET A 1 -16.23 -7.71 40.66
N LYS A 2 -15.13 -8.44 40.85
CA LYS A 2 -13.86 -8.15 40.16
C LYS A 2 -14.00 -8.67 38.73
N GLN A 3 -13.98 -7.77 37.75
CA GLN A 3 -13.90 -8.14 36.33
C GLN A 3 -12.54 -8.83 36.14
N HIS A 4 -12.57 -10.08 35.71
CA HIS A 4 -11.37 -10.82 35.35
C HIS A 4 -10.90 -10.23 34.01
N GLU A 5 -9.72 -9.61 34.00
CA GLU A 5 -9.01 -9.25 32.78
C GLU A 5 -8.74 -10.57 32.02
N PRO A 6 -9.05 -10.68 30.71
CA PRO A 6 -8.85 -11.93 30.01
C PRO A 6 -7.35 -12.29 30.00
N ASP A 7 -7.02 -13.50 30.46
CA ASP A 7 -5.69 -14.07 30.31
C ASP A 7 -5.40 -14.23 28.82
N PHE A 8 -4.64 -13.28 28.25
CA PHE A 8 -4.03 -13.48 26.94
C PHE A 8 -2.89 -14.48 27.09
N LEU A 9 -3.21 -15.77 26.93
CA LEU A 9 -2.19 -16.81 26.81
C LEU A 9 -1.33 -16.50 25.58
N ALA A 10 -0.14 -15.96 25.80
CA ALA A 10 0.83 -15.58 24.77
C ALA A 10 1.46 -16.78 24.01
N LEU A 11 0.75 -17.91 23.84
CA LEU A 11 1.38 -19.21 23.52
C LEU A 11 0.82 -19.96 22.30
N GLU A 12 0.08 -19.33 21.38
CA GLU A 12 -0.46 -20.03 20.21
C GLU A 12 -0.30 -19.26 18.90
N TYR A 13 0.90 -18.74 18.65
CA TYR A 13 1.24 -18.10 17.38
C TYR A 13 1.78 -19.14 16.37
N VAL A 14 1.17 -19.21 15.20
CA VAL A 14 1.62 -20.04 14.07
C VAL A 14 2.09 -19.13 12.95
N THR A 15 3.32 -19.34 12.48
CA THR A 15 3.86 -18.62 11.32
C THR A 15 3.86 -19.51 10.10
N ILE A 16 3.10 -19.17 9.07
CA ILE A 16 3.09 -19.83 7.76
C ILE A 16 3.81 -18.93 6.75
N THR A 17 4.97 -19.37 6.27
CA THR A 17 5.82 -18.60 5.36
C THR A 17 6.56 -19.50 4.38
N LYS A 18 7.13 -18.92 3.32
CA LYS A 18 8.01 -19.62 2.39
C LYS A 18 9.45 -19.52 2.87
N ASP A 19 10.07 -20.66 3.19
CA ASP A 19 11.49 -20.72 3.54
C ASP A 19 12.33 -20.28 2.32
N PRO A 20 13.11 -19.19 2.43
CA PRO A 20 13.89 -18.67 1.31
C PRO A 20 15.03 -19.60 0.89
N ARG A 21 15.50 -20.50 1.77
CA ARG A 21 16.61 -21.42 1.46
C ARG A 21 16.15 -22.63 0.66
N THR A 22 14.97 -23.15 0.97
CA THR A 22 14.44 -24.39 0.38
C THR A 22 13.30 -24.14 -0.60
N GLY A 23 12.70 -22.95 -0.59
CA GLY A 23 11.51 -22.60 -1.35
C GLY A 23 10.23 -23.29 -0.84
N LEU A 24 10.29 -24.01 0.29
CA LEU A 24 9.16 -24.74 0.85
C LEU A 24 8.27 -23.83 1.68
N VAL A 25 6.96 -24.05 1.61
CA VAL A 25 6.03 -23.44 2.55
C VAL A 25 6.07 -24.21 3.85
N VAL A 26 6.39 -23.51 4.93
CA VAL A 26 6.56 -24.06 6.27
C VAL A 26 5.60 -23.37 7.24
N ALA A 27 5.14 -24.12 8.22
CA ALA A 27 4.39 -23.63 9.36
C ALA A 27 5.18 -23.92 10.64
N ILE A 28 5.46 -22.88 11.42
CA ILE A 28 6.29 -22.96 12.63
C ILE A 28 5.50 -22.45 13.83
N GLY A 29 5.57 -23.19 14.94
CA GLY A 29 4.90 -22.83 16.20
C GLY A 29 3.53 -23.47 16.35
N GLY A 30 2.78 -22.99 17.34
CA GLY A 30 1.47 -23.53 17.72
C GLY A 30 1.51 -24.77 18.61
N THR A 31 0.31 -25.24 18.96
CA THR A 31 0.08 -26.42 19.80
C THR A 31 -0.12 -27.68 18.97
N GLU A 32 -0.28 -28.83 19.63
CA GLU A 32 -0.64 -30.08 18.96
C GLU A 32 -1.99 -30.00 18.23
N GLN A 33 -2.93 -29.20 18.75
CA GLN A 33 -4.19 -28.89 18.08
C GLN A 33 -3.94 -28.13 16.76
N ALA A 34 -3.07 -27.12 16.77
CA ALA A 34 -2.67 -26.41 15.56
C ALA A 34 -1.99 -27.35 14.55
N ALA A 35 -1.15 -28.28 15.01
CA ALA A 35 -0.54 -29.31 14.16
C ALA A 35 -1.58 -30.20 13.48
N GLY A 36 -2.66 -30.57 14.18
CA GLY A 36 -3.79 -31.31 13.61
C GLY A 36 -4.51 -30.51 12.52
N ILE A 37 -4.78 -29.22 12.77
CA ILE A 37 -5.43 -28.33 11.80
C ILE A 37 -4.56 -28.13 10.55
N LEU A 38 -3.25 -27.92 10.72
CA LEU A 38 -2.28 -27.79 9.63
C LEU A 38 -2.28 -29.04 8.72
N GLN A 39 -2.33 -30.22 9.32
CA GLN A 39 -2.36 -31.49 8.57
C GLN A 39 -3.69 -31.71 7.85
N HIS A 40 -4.82 -31.46 8.52
CA HIS A 40 -6.15 -31.76 7.98
C HIS A 40 -6.64 -30.72 6.96
N SER A 41 -6.52 -29.44 7.29
CA SER A 41 -7.05 -28.34 6.48
C SER A 41 -6.05 -27.83 5.44
N GLY A 42 -4.76 -27.86 5.76
CA GLY A 42 -3.69 -27.40 4.87
C GLY A 42 -2.99 -28.52 4.09
N GLY A 43 -3.07 -29.77 4.54
CA GLY A 43 -2.26 -30.85 3.99
C GLY A 43 -0.77 -30.68 4.26
N PHE A 44 -0.40 -30.00 5.35
CA PHE A 44 0.99 -29.93 5.79
C PHE A 44 1.42 -31.30 6.33
N LEU A 45 2.69 -31.63 6.13
CA LEU A 45 3.35 -32.80 6.67
C LEU A 45 4.15 -32.41 7.92
N SER A 46 4.13 -33.25 8.95
CA SER A 46 4.96 -33.05 10.13
C SER A 46 6.44 -33.32 9.82
N GLY A 47 7.31 -32.35 10.14
CA GLY A 47 8.76 -32.50 10.02
C GLY A 47 9.49 -32.50 11.36
N ALA A 48 8.94 -31.81 12.38
CA ALA A 48 9.34 -31.89 13.80
C ALA A 48 8.17 -31.37 14.67
N ARG A 49 8.28 -31.39 16.00
CA ARG A 49 7.16 -31.12 16.94
C ARG A 49 6.33 -29.87 16.61
N THR A 50 6.98 -28.76 16.26
CA THR A 50 6.32 -27.48 15.94
C THR A 50 6.70 -27.01 14.54
N TYR A 51 7.11 -27.94 13.67
CA TYR A 51 7.54 -27.64 12.31
C TYR A 51 6.78 -28.54 11.35
N HIS A 52 6.00 -27.89 10.50
CA HIS A 52 5.24 -28.53 9.45
C HIS A 52 5.60 -27.92 8.10
N ARG A 53 5.50 -28.69 7.02
CA ARG A 53 5.78 -28.20 5.67
C ARG A 53 4.79 -28.74 4.67
N LEU A 54 4.50 -27.98 3.62
CA LEU A 54 3.78 -28.54 2.48
C LEU A 54 4.64 -29.59 1.74
N PRO A 55 4.02 -30.55 1.03
CA PRO A 55 4.71 -31.46 0.14
C PRO A 55 5.60 -30.74 -0.88
N HIS A 56 6.70 -31.39 -1.25
CA HIS A 56 7.58 -30.92 -2.31
C HIS A 56 6.86 -30.98 -3.67
N GLY A 57 7.25 -30.10 -4.60
CA GLY A 57 6.77 -30.14 -5.99
C GLY A 57 5.33 -29.66 -6.19
N LEU A 58 4.68 -29.11 -5.16
CA LEU A 58 3.36 -28.48 -5.35
C LEU A 58 3.47 -27.21 -6.21
N PRO A 59 2.57 -27.01 -7.20
CA PRO A 59 2.46 -25.75 -7.92
C PRO A 59 2.19 -24.58 -6.96
N PHE A 60 2.72 -23.39 -7.28
CA PHE A 60 2.64 -22.24 -6.39
C PHE A 60 1.20 -21.86 -6.00
N GLU A 61 0.26 -21.87 -6.94
CA GLU A 61 -1.16 -21.62 -6.64
C GLU A 61 -1.77 -22.65 -5.66
N GLN A 62 -1.36 -23.91 -5.75
CA GLN A 62 -1.79 -24.93 -4.79
C GLN A 62 -1.15 -24.72 -3.41
N GLN A 63 0.10 -24.22 -3.36
CA GLN A 63 0.75 -23.83 -2.11
C GLN A 63 -0.01 -22.68 -1.44
N ARG A 64 -0.37 -21.63 -2.21
CA ARG A 64 -1.15 -20.48 -1.72
C ARG A 64 -2.51 -20.91 -1.20
N LEU A 65 -3.26 -21.71 -1.95
CA LEU A 65 -4.56 -22.23 -1.54
C LEU A 65 -4.45 -22.99 -0.22
N LYS A 66 -3.52 -23.94 -0.12
CA LYS A 66 -3.33 -24.75 1.09
C LYS A 66 -2.90 -23.93 2.30
N ALA A 67 -1.97 -23.00 2.12
CA ALA A 67 -1.52 -22.10 3.18
C ALA A 67 -2.64 -21.18 3.68
N THR A 68 -3.44 -20.63 2.76
CA THR A 68 -4.59 -19.77 3.07
C THR A 68 -5.68 -20.54 3.81
N THR A 69 -6.05 -21.74 3.33
CA THR A 69 -7.04 -22.60 3.99
C THR A 69 -6.60 -22.99 5.39
N ALA A 70 -5.32 -23.34 5.57
CA ALA A 70 -4.74 -23.66 6.87
C ALA A 70 -4.78 -22.47 7.82
N ALA A 71 -4.34 -21.29 7.35
CA ALA A 71 -4.36 -20.07 8.16
C ALA A 71 -5.77 -19.71 8.61
N HIS A 72 -6.76 -19.81 7.71
CA HIS A 72 -8.14 -19.52 8.03
C HIS A 72 -8.72 -20.52 9.04
N ALA A 73 -8.43 -21.81 8.89
CA ALA A 73 -8.86 -22.84 9.84
C ALA A 73 -8.24 -22.64 11.24
N LEU A 74 -6.96 -22.25 11.29
CA LEU A 74 -6.27 -21.92 12.54
C LEU A 74 -6.86 -20.68 13.22
N LEU A 75 -7.12 -19.61 12.45
CA LEU A 75 -7.78 -18.41 12.95
C LEU A 75 -9.20 -18.72 13.47
N ALA A 76 -9.96 -19.55 12.75
CA ALA A 76 -11.30 -19.97 13.18
C ALA A 76 -11.28 -20.82 14.46
N ALA A 77 -10.19 -21.53 14.72
CA ALA A 77 -9.97 -22.27 15.97
C ALA A 77 -9.45 -21.41 17.13
N GLY A 78 -9.24 -20.10 16.92
CA GLY A 78 -8.78 -19.16 17.96
C GLY A 78 -7.26 -19.00 18.03
N HIS A 79 -6.49 -19.61 17.13
CA HIS A 79 -5.04 -19.42 17.09
C HIS A 79 -4.67 -18.08 16.45
N SER A 80 -3.54 -17.50 16.87
CA SER A 80 -2.98 -16.33 16.19
C SER A 80 -2.09 -16.80 15.04
N VAL A 81 -2.29 -16.27 13.84
CA VAL A 81 -1.57 -16.74 12.65
C VAL A 81 -0.92 -15.60 11.89
N HIS A 82 0.36 -15.77 11.59
CA HIS A 82 1.02 -15.04 10.51
C HIS A 82 0.92 -15.84 9.24
N LEU A 83 0.29 -15.29 8.20
CA LEU A 83 0.39 -15.83 6.86
C LEU A 83 1.19 -14.84 6.02
N ASP A 84 2.28 -15.32 5.43
CA ASP A 84 3.04 -14.58 4.43
C ASP A 84 2.09 -14.04 3.33
N PRO A 85 2.06 -12.73 3.05
CA PRO A 85 1.16 -12.14 2.07
C PRO A 85 1.24 -12.79 0.68
N ALA A 86 2.42 -13.26 0.26
CA ALA A 86 2.58 -13.94 -1.02
C ALA A 86 1.82 -15.29 -1.08
N LEU A 87 1.57 -15.90 0.08
CA LEU A 87 0.83 -17.14 0.22
C LEU A 87 -0.67 -16.94 0.42
N ASN A 88 -1.11 -15.73 0.73
CA ASN A 88 -2.52 -15.43 0.96
C ASN A 88 -3.28 -15.29 -0.37
N MET A 89 -4.24 -16.19 -0.64
CA MET A 89 -5.12 -16.13 -1.80
C MET A 89 -6.26 -15.12 -1.65
N LEU A 90 -6.60 -14.75 -0.42
CA LEU A 90 -7.62 -13.72 -0.16
C LEU A 90 -7.06 -12.31 -0.36
N VAL A 91 -5.74 -12.17 -0.37
CA VAL A 91 -5.06 -11.01 -0.94
C VAL A 91 -5.05 -11.22 -2.46
N THR A 92 -5.90 -10.49 -3.18
CA THR A 92 -5.85 -10.46 -4.64
C THR A 92 -4.47 -9.97 -5.06
N PRO A 93 -3.74 -10.66 -5.97
CA PRO A 93 -2.41 -10.23 -6.43
C PRO A 93 -2.39 -8.79 -6.95
N ASP A 94 -3.50 -8.34 -7.55
CA ASP A 94 -3.70 -6.98 -8.04
C ASP A 94 -4.49 -6.08 -7.07
N GLY A 95 -4.86 -6.54 -5.87
CA GLY A 95 -5.70 -5.77 -4.95
C GLY A 95 -5.07 -4.43 -4.56
N ASP A 96 -3.77 -4.46 -4.27
CA ASP A 96 -2.98 -3.28 -3.97
C ASP A 96 -2.82 -2.39 -5.21
N ARG A 97 -2.65 -2.99 -6.39
CA ARG A 97 -2.58 -2.29 -7.68
C ARG A 97 -3.89 -1.59 -8.00
N ASP A 98 -5.02 -2.27 -7.87
CA ASP A 98 -6.36 -1.75 -8.12
C ASP A 98 -6.76 -0.71 -7.06
N ALA A 99 -6.35 -0.89 -5.81
CA ALA A 99 -6.49 0.14 -4.77
C ALA A 99 -5.68 1.40 -5.13
N ALA A 100 -4.43 1.25 -5.56
CA ALA A 100 -3.58 2.36 -5.98
C ALA A 100 -4.15 3.10 -7.21
N LEU A 101 -4.63 2.37 -8.22
CA LEU A 101 -5.26 2.96 -9.41
C LEU A 101 -6.56 3.70 -9.07
N ARG A 102 -7.40 3.12 -8.22
CA ARG A 102 -8.62 3.80 -7.72
C ARG A 102 -8.28 5.05 -6.92
N TYR A 103 -7.25 4.98 -6.08
CA TYR A 103 -6.78 6.13 -5.31
C TYR A 103 -6.29 7.27 -6.22
N LEU A 104 -5.55 6.96 -7.30
CA LEU A 104 -5.18 7.95 -8.32
C LEU A 104 -6.40 8.60 -8.98
N GLY A 105 -7.41 7.80 -9.33
CA GLY A 105 -8.69 8.32 -9.85
C GLY A 105 -9.38 9.26 -8.85
N HIS A 106 -9.42 8.87 -7.57
CA HIS A 106 -10.01 9.69 -6.51
C HIS A 106 -9.28 11.02 -6.30
N LEU A 107 -7.95 11.06 -6.45
CA LEU A 107 -7.20 12.33 -6.38
C LEU A 107 -7.58 13.28 -7.53
N ALA A 108 -7.76 12.75 -8.74
CA ALA A 108 -8.20 13.56 -9.88
C ALA A 108 -9.61 14.13 -9.66
N GLU A 109 -10.53 13.32 -9.14
CA GLU A 109 -11.88 13.76 -8.77
C GLU A 109 -11.86 14.83 -7.68
N ARG A 110 -11.04 14.66 -6.64
CA ARG A 110 -10.89 15.64 -5.55
C ARG A 110 -10.36 16.98 -6.02
N VAL A 111 -9.40 17.00 -6.95
CA VAL A 111 -8.92 18.26 -7.55
C VAL A 111 -10.00 18.89 -8.41
N ALA A 112 -10.73 18.10 -9.21
CA ALA A 112 -11.81 18.61 -10.05
C ALA A 112 -12.98 19.20 -9.23
N ALA A 113 -13.27 18.62 -8.06
CA ALA A 113 -14.30 19.07 -7.15
C ALA A 113 -13.81 20.14 -6.13
N ALA A 114 -12.54 20.54 -6.19
CA ALA A 114 -11.99 21.50 -5.23
C ALA A 114 -12.59 22.90 -5.43
N GLU A 115 -13.23 23.43 -4.40
CA GLU A 115 -13.81 24.77 -4.38
C GLU A 115 -12.83 25.82 -3.83
N THR A 116 -11.75 25.36 -3.19
CA THR A 116 -10.77 26.21 -2.50
C THR A 116 -9.34 25.87 -2.88
N GLY A 117 -8.46 26.88 -2.82
CA GLY A 117 -7.03 26.69 -3.00
C GLY A 117 -6.41 25.75 -1.95
N SER A 118 -6.98 25.70 -0.74
CA SER A 118 -6.56 24.76 0.32
C SER A 118 -6.81 23.29 -0.07
N GLN A 119 -7.97 22.97 -0.65
CA GLN A 119 -8.27 21.62 -1.14
C GLN A 119 -7.34 21.20 -2.28
N VAL A 120 -7.02 22.13 -3.19
CA VAL A 120 -6.02 21.90 -4.23
C VAL A 120 -4.64 21.64 -3.61
N ALA A 121 -4.25 22.43 -2.60
CA ALA A 121 -2.97 22.28 -1.92
C ALA A 121 -2.83 20.94 -1.17
N GLU A 122 -3.92 20.40 -0.61
CA GLU A 122 -3.94 19.07 0.00
C GLU A 122 -3.64 17.98 -1.02
N VAL A 123 -4.33 17.97 -2.17
CA VAL A 123 -4.08 16.95 -3.19
C VAL A 123 -2.66 17.08 -3.78
N LEU A 124 -2.19 18.30 -4.05
CA LEU A 124 -0.81 18.51 -4.52
C LEU A 124 0.22 18.07 -3.46
N THR A 125 -0.12 18.10 -2.17
CA THR A 125 0.73 17.54 -1.10
C THR A 125 0.79 16.02 -1.21
N GLU A 126 -0.34 15.33 -1.40
CA GLU A 126 -0.37 13.86 -1.57
C GLU A 126 0.42 13.40 -2.81
N ILE A 127 0.44 14.22 -3.87
CA ILE A 127 1.18 13.90 -5.10
C ILE A 127 2.70 14.09 -4.92
N ALA A 128 3.13 15.20 -4.31
CA ALA A 128 4.54 15.62 -4.35
C ALA A 128 5.26 15.67 -3.00
N ALA A 129 4.65 15.18 -1.91
CA ALA A 129 5.30 15.09 -0.61
C ALA A 129 6.68 14.41 -0.72
N PRO A 130 7.78 15.00 -0.18
CA PRO A 130 9.14 14.54 -0.47
C PRO A 130 9.44 13.07 -0.17
N ALA A 131 8.85 12.50 0.89
CA ALA A 131 9.17 11.14 1.36
C ALA A 131 8.12 10.09 0.95
N ASN A 132 6.84 10.48 0.93
CA ASN A 132 5.69 9.58 0.76
C ASN A 132 4.72 10.05 -0.33
N GLY A 133 5.10 11.04 -1.13
CA GLY A 133 4.32 11.49 -2.27
C GLY A 133 4.35 10.45 -3.39
N LEU A 134 3.24 10.37 -4.11
CA LEU A 134 3.08 9.43 -5.23
C LEU A 134 4.16 9.60 -6.30
N LEU A 135 4.51 10.83 -6.66
CA LEU A 135 5.50 11.11 -7.71
C LEU A 135 6.93 10.72 -7.28
N PRO A 136 7.41 11.07 -6.06
CA PRO A 136 8.67 10.54 -5.53
C PRO A 136 8.73 9.01 -5.43
N LEU A 137 7.65 8.34 -4.99
CA LEU A 137 7.59 6.88 -4.95
C LEU A 137 7.68 6.25 -6.34
N THR A 138 6.99 6.83 -7.33
CA THR A 138 7.05 6.38 -8.72
C THR A 138 8.46 6.58 -9.30
N ARG A 139 9.10 7.72 -9.00
CA ARG A 139 10.49 7.99 -9.40
C ARG A 139 11.43 6.92 -8.84
N GLU A 140 11.29 6.58 -7.55
CA GLU A 140 12.11 5.56 -6.89
C GLU A 140 11.96 4.19 -7.55
N ALA A 141 10.73 3.80 -7.91
CA ALA A 141 10.48 2.55 -8.65
C ALA A 141 11.20 2.54 -10.01
N VAL A 142 11.15 3.65 -10.76
CA VAL A 142 11.86 3.79 -12.06
C VAL A 142 13.37 3.75 -11.88
N VAL A 143 13.93 4.42 -10.86
CA VAL A 143 15.38 4.37 -10.56
C VAL A 143 15.82 2.94 -10.26
N ARG A 144 15.07 2.22 -9.42
CA ARG A 144 15.37 0.82 -9.10
C ARG A 144 15.29 -0.08 -10.32
N ALA A 145 14.29 0.13 -11.18
CA ALA A 145 14.17 -0.60 -12.43
C ALA A 145 15.35 -0.33 -13.37
N ALA A 146 15.80 0.92 -13.49
CA ALA A 146 16.96 1.30 -14.29
C ALA A 146 18.24 0.63 -13.77
N VAL A 147 18.48 0.67 -12.45
CA VAL A 147 19.64 0.00 -11.82
C VAL A 147 19.61 -1.51 -12.03
N ALA A 148 18.44 -2.14 -11.86
CA ALA A 148 18.27 -3.56 -12.11
C ALA A 148 18.52 -3.92 -13.58
N ALA A 149 18.03 -3.11 -14.52
CA ALA A 149 18.27 -3.30 -15.95
C ALA A 149 19.78 -3.20 -16.28
N ARG A 150 20.51 -2.22 -15.73
CA ARG A 150 21.96 -2.11 -15.95
C ARG A 150 22.73 -3.31 -15.42
N ALA A 151 22.28 -3.89 -14.31
CA ALA A 151 22.91 -5.09 -13.76
C ALA A 151 22.70 -6.33 -14.63
N LEU A 152 21.66 -6.33 -15.48
CA LEU A 152 21.34 -7.42 -16.41
C LEU A 152 21.96 -7.20 -17.79
N GLU A 153 22.16 -5.95 -18.22
CA GLU A 153 22.84 -5.62 -19.46
C GLU A 153 24.36 -5.83 -19.29
N GLY A 154 24.87 -6.90 -19.91
CA GLY A 154 26.31 -7.04 -20.14
C GLY A 154 26.86 -5.90 -21.00
N THR A 155 28.19 -5.83 -21.15
CA THR A 155 28.88 -4.76 -21.89
C THR A 155 28.61 -4.82 -23.41
N SER A 156 27.44 -4.35 -23.86
CA SER A 156 27.18 -4.13 -25.28
C SER A 156 27.17 -2.64 -25.58
N SER A 157 28.11 -2.21 -26.42
CA SER A 157 28.20 -0.85 -26.95
C SER A 157 27.26 -0.74 -28.16
N SER A 158 26.09 -0.13 -27.98
CA SER A 158 25.23 0.32 -29.08
C SER A 158 25.40 1.82 -29.29
N ASP A 159 25.32 2.26 -30.54
CA ASP A 159 25.43 3.67 -30.96
C ASP A 159 24.12 4.46 -30.71
N GLU A 160 23.05 3.78 -30.29
CA GLU A 160 21.81 4.41 -29.85
C GLU A 160 21.93 4.91 -28.39
N PRO A 161 21.30 6.05 -28.05
CA PRO A 161 21.25 6.50 -26.66
C PRO A 161 20.61 5.43 -25.79
N ASP A 162 21.39 4.93 -24.84
CA ASP A 162 21.04 3.84 -23.93
C ASP A 162 19.62 4.07 -23.36
N PRO A 163 18.67 3.14 -23.56
CA PRO A 163 17.32 3.26 -23.02
C PRO A 163 17.33 3.47 -21.50
N ILE A 164 18.35 2.98 -20.80
CA ILE A 164 18.51 3.19 -19.37
C ILE A 164 18.98 4.61 -19.05
N ASP A 165 19.83 5.23 -19.88
CA ASP A 165 20.17 6.65 -19.71
C ASP A 165 18.93 7.54 -19.86
N ARG A 166 18.01 7.18 -20.77
CA ARG A 166 16.72 7.88 -20.90
C ARG A 166 15.85 7.73 -19.64
N LEU A 167 15.86 6.56 -19.00
CA LEU A 167 15.15 6.38 -17.72
C LEU A 167 15.72 7.30 -16.63
N LEU A 168 17.04 7.45 -16.56
CA LEU A 168 17.67 8.37 -15.62
C LEU A 168 17.25 9.82 -15.90
N GLU A 169 17.22 10.27 -17.15
CA GLU A 169 16.71 11.61 -17.51
C GLU A 169 15.25 11.82 -17.09
N ILE A 170 14.39 10.81 -17.30
CA ILE A 170 12.99 10.85 -16.84
C ILE A 170 12.93 11.01 -15.33
N THR A 171 13.76 10.29 -14.56
CA THR A 171 13.75 10.40 -13.09
C THR A 171 14.17 11.79 -12.60
N HIS A 172 15.10 12.45 -13.29
CA HIS A 172 15.45 13.85 -13.02
C HIS A 172 14.28 14.79 -13.34
N SER A 173 13.59 14.56 -14.46
CA SER A 173 12.39 15.31 -14.82
C SER A 173 11.28 15.16 -13.78
N MET A 174 11.06 13.95 -13.25
CA MET A 174 10.09 13.69 -12.19
C MET A 174 10.44 14.43 -10.88
N SER A 175 11.73 14.49 -10.51
CA SER A 175 12.17 15.29 -9.35
C SER A 175 11.86 16.78 -9.54
N ARG A 176 12.14 17.33 -10.72
CA ARG A 176 11.80 18.73 -11.04
C ARG A 176 10.29 18.97 -11.02
N ALA A 177 9.51 18.04 -11.56
CA ALA A 177 8.05 18.11 -11.52
C ALA A 177 7.51 18.09 -10.08
N ALA A 178 8.06 17.25 -9.19
CA ALA A 178 7.69 17.25 -7.77
C ALA A 178 7.96 18.60 -7.11
N GLN A 179 9.11 19.22 -7.38
CA GLN A 179 9.42 20.57 -6.87
C GLN A 179 8.44 21.62 -7.41
N ALA A 180 8.14 21.59 -8.71
CA ALA A 180 7.17 22.50 -9.32
C ALA A 180 5.76 22.35 -8.70
N ILE A 181 5.34 21.11 -8.42
CA ILE A 181 4.07 20.82 -7.75
C ILE A 181 4.07 21.38 -6.32
N LEU A 182 5.16 21.24 -5.56
CA LEU A 182 5.26 21.83 -4.22
C LEU A 182 5.20 23.37 -4.25
N HIS A 183 5.78 24.00 -5.27
CA HIS A 183 5.64 25.45 -5.47
C HIS A 183 4.19 25.85 -5.78
N ALA A 184 3.53 25.14 -6.69
CA ALA A 184 2.12 25.36 -7.02
C ALA A 184 1.21 25.17 -5.80
N ARG A 185 1.48 24.13 -5.01
CA ARG A 185 0.81 23.84 -3.73
C ARG A 185 0.92 25.01 -2.75
N ASN A 186 2.12 25.55 -2.59
CA ASN A 186 2.35 26.70 -1.70
C ASN A 186 1.66 27.97 -2.20
N HIS A 187 1.49 28.13 -3.51
CA HIS A 187 0.72 29.21 -4.08
C HIS A 187 -0.79 29.01 -3.83
N ALA A 188 -1.32 27.82 -4.09
CA ALA A 188 -2.72 27.46 -3.86
C ALA A 188 -3.14 27.63 -2.38
N ALA A 189 -2.26 27.25 -1.45
CA ALA A 189 -2.49 27.42 -0.01
C ALA A 189 -2.57 28.89 0.44
N ARG A 190 -2.03 29.83 -0.34
CA ARG A 190 -2.04 31.28 -0.04
C ARG A 190 -3.22 32.01 -0.68
N ALA A 191 -3.97 31.38 -1.58
CA ALA A 191 -5.07 32.03 -2.27
C ALA A 191 -6.20 32.38 -1.27
N PRO A 192 -6.67 33.64 -1.23
CA PRO A 192 -7.75 34.03 -0.33
C PRO A 192 -9.03 33.25 -0.67
N GLN A 193 -9.71 32.73 0.35
CA GLN A 193 -11.04 32.14 0.19
C GLN A 193 -11.96 33.18 -0.45
N LYS A 194 -12.72 32.77 -1.47
CA LYS A 194 -13.72 33.63 -2.12
C LYS A 194 -14.72 34.05 -1.03
N ALA A 195 -14.72 35.33 -0.67
CA ALA A 195 -15.63 35.85 0.35
C ALA A 195 -17.08 35.59 -0.11
N PRO A 196 -18.00 35.15 0.79
CA PRO A 196 -19.39 35.02 0.44
C PRO A 196 -19.93 36.39 -0.01
N VAL A 197 -20.62 36.40 -1.16
CA VAL A 197 -21.24 37.62 -1.71
C VAL A 197 -22.25 38.12 -0.66
N PRO A 198 -22.13 39.37 -0.16
CA PRO A 198 -23.10 39.89 0.78
C PRO A 198 -24.48 39.99 0.11
N PRO A 199 -25.58 39.66 0.80
CA PRO A 199 -26.92 39.79 0.24
C PRO A 199 -27.19 41.26 -0.16
N PRO A 200 -27.99 41.52 -1.20
CA PRO A 200 -28.34 42.88 -1.60
C PRO A 200 -29.03 43.60 -0.43
N GLY A 201 -28.34 44.61 0.13
CA GLY A 201 -28.87 45.44 1.20
C GLY A 201 -30.04 46.29 0.70
N THR A 202 -31.19 46.16 1.37
CA THR A 202 -32.44 46.88 1.11
C THR A 202 -32.27 48.40 1.10
N PRO A 203 -33.00 49.14 0.24
CA PRO A 203 -32.95 50.60 0.18
C PRO A 203 -33.38 51.23 1.52
N GLN A 204 -32.53 52.09 2.09
CA GLN A 204 -32.86 52.87 3.28
C GLN A 204 -33.90 53.95 2.96
N PRO A 205 -34.95 54.13 3.80
CA PRO A 205 -35.91 55.21 3.62
C PRO A 205 -35.28 56.57 3.99
N PRO A 206 -35.69 57.67 3.34
CA PRO A 206 -35.10 58.98 3.52
C PRO A 206 -35.36 59.53 4.94
N ALA A 207 -34.30 60.05 5.57
CA ALA A 207 -34.37 60.68 6.87
C ALA A 207 -35.26 61.93 6.82
N SER A 208 -36.27 61.96 7.69
CA SER A 208 -37.14 63.12 7.89
C SER A 208 -36.37 64.23 8.62
N ARG A 209 -36.14 65.36 7.93
CA ARG A 209 -35.70 66.62 8.55
C ARG A 209 -36.76 67.09 9.53
N ARG A 210 -36.44 67.10 10.84
CA ARG A 210 -37.18 67.93 11.80
C ARG A 210 -36.65 69.36 11.76
N ARG A 211 -37.62 70.28 11.78
CA ARG A 211 -37.50 71.74 11.72
C ARG A 211 -37.24 72.31 13.10
#